data_AF-A0A520GFM3-F1
#
_entry.id   AF-A0A520GFM3-F1
#
_cell.length_a   1.000
_cell.length_b   1.000
_cell.length_c   1.000
_cell.angle_alpha   90.00
_cell.angle_beta   90.00
_cell.angle_gamma   90.00
#
_symmetry.space_group_name_H-M   'P 1'
#
loop_
_entity.id
_entity.type
_entity.pdbx_description
1 polymer ?
#
loop_
_entity_poly.entity_id
_entity_poly.type
_entity_poly.pdbx_seq_one_letter_code
_entity_poly.pdbx_strand_id
1 'polypeptide(L)'
;RTAIAACLLAAACLTGCDGGGKPAAVDGDPQRGRLALTQYACRACHEIPGVTGSDVQVGPSLAGLAKKRIIARSLPNTPANLAHWIRDPRAVDPATAMPVLGVTEADARDMVAYLMTLD
;
A
#
# COMPACT_ATOMS: atom_id res chain seq x y z
N ARG A 1 60.64 -19.78 17.30
CA ARG A 1 60.43 -18.84 16.16
C ARG A 1 59.53 -19.61 15.19
N THR A 2 58.21 -19.48 15.34
CA THR A 2 57.28 -18.87 14.34
C THR A 2 57.13 -19.75 13.08
N ALA A 3 55.94 -20.15 12.61
CA ALA A 3 54.58 -19.70 12.89
C ALA A 3 53.54 -20.75 12.45
N ILE A 4 52.35 -20.55 13.01
CA ILE A 4 51.05 -21.19 12.80
C ILE A 4 50.62 -21.08 11.32
N ALA A 5 50.03 -22.14 10.76
CA ALA A 5 49.16 -22.05 9.59
C ALA A 5 47.82 -22.71 9.94
N ALA A 6 46.83 -21.85 10.21
CA ALA A 6 45.49 -22.22 10.62
C ALA A 6 44.64 -22.64 9.41
N CYS A 7 43.97 -23.79 9.53
CA CYS A 7 42.86 -24.18 8.66
C CYS A 7 41.74 -23.16 8.76
N LEU A 8 41.46 -22.44 7.67
CA LEU A 8 40.26 -21.61 7.54
C LEU A 8 39.20 -22.38 6.76
N LEU A 9 38.11 -22.70 7.46
CA LEU A 9 36.86 -23.21 6.90
C LEU A 9 36.24 -22.16 5.98
N ALA A 10 35.88 -22.55 4.76
CA ALA A 10 35.00 -21.78 3.89
C ALA A 10 33.68 -22.55 3.71
N ALA A 11 32.74 -22.34 4.64
CA ALA A 11 31.34 -22.72 4.46
C ALA A 11 30.64 -21.59 3.69
N ALA A 12 30.54 -21.73 2.37
CA ALA A 12 29.75 -20.83 1.54
C ALA A 12 28.27 -21.22 1.63
N CYS A 13 27.52 -20.58 2.52
CA CYS A 13 26.07 -20.61 2.51
C CYS A 13 25.56 -19.76 1.34
N LEU A 14 25.14 -20.41 0.25
CA LEU A 14 24.32 -19.80 -0.79
C LEU A 14 22.93 -19.52 -0.22
N THR A 15 22.73 -18.33 0.34
CA THR A 15 21.40 -17.83 0.69
C THR A 15 20.60 -17.63 -0.58
N GLY A 16 19.52 -18.40 -0.70
CA GLY A 16 18.60 -18.38 -1.83
C GLY A 16 17.97 -17.01 -2.04
N CYS A 17 17.69 -16.71 -3.31
CA CYS A 17 16.87 -15.58 -3.72
C CYS A 17 15.42 -15.84 -3.27
N ASP A 18 14.99 -15.24 -2.16
CA ASP A 18 13.57 -15.15 -1.82
C ASP A 18 12.89 -14.12 -2.74
N GLY A 19 12.51 -14.59 -3.93
CA GLY A 19 11.68 -13.86 -4.91
C GLY A 19 10.21 -13.75 -4.48
N GLY A 20 9.97 -13.45 -3.21
CA GLY A 20 8.65 -13.36 -2.59
C GLY A 20 8.65 -12.32 -1.49
N GLY A 21 9.21 -11.13 -1.77
CA GLY A 21 9.19 -10.02 -0.83
C GLY A 21 7.75 -9.73 -0.42
N LYS A 22 7.42 -9.98 0.85
CA LYS A 22 6.24 -9.39 1.49
C LYS A 22 6.22 -7.91 1.12
N PRO A 23 5.05 -7.34 0.74
CA PRO A 23 4.98 -5.90 0.50
C PRO A 23 5.61 -5.21 1.70
N ALA A 24 6.55 -4.29 1.43
CA ALA A 24 7.25 -3.54 2.45
C ALA A 24 6.22 -3.09 3.51
N ALA A 25 6.51 -3.37 4.78
CA ALA A 25 5.59 -3.10 5.87
C ALA A 25 5.03 -1.69 5.71
N VAL A 26 3.71 -1.56 5.62
CA VAL A 26 3.08 -0.25 5.51
C VAL A 26 3.32 0.46 6.82
N ASP A 27 4.10 1.53 6.79
CA ASP A 27 4.24 2.43 7.93
C ASP A 27 2.95 3.25 8.05
N GLY A 28 2.05 2.80 8.94
CA GLY A 28 0.74 3.41 9.18
C GLY A 28 -0.11 2.60 10.15
N ASP A 29 -1.10 3.23 10.76
CA ASP A 29 -2.06 2.61 11.68
C ASP A 29 -3.39 2.36 10.95
N PRO A 30 -3.80 1.09 10.74
CA PRO A 30 -5.02 0.78 10.02
C PRO A 30 -6.30 1.26 10.71
N GLN A 31 -6.30 1.44 12.03
CA GLN A 31 -7.48 1.98 12.73
C GLN A 31 -7.64 3.48 12.45
N ARG A 32 -6.54 4.23 12.48
CA ARG A 32 -6.55 5.63 12.02
C ARG A 32 -6.87 5.72 10.53
N GLY A 33 -6.39 4.78 9.73
CA GLY A 33 -6.69 4.69 8.31
C GLY A 33 -8.16 4.53 8.01
N ARG A 34 -8.83 3.62 8.73
CA ARG A 34 -10.28 3.44 8.65
C ARG A 34 -11.02 4.74 8.97
N LEU A 35 -10.63 5.44 10.03
CA LEU A 35 -11.22 6.72 10.40
C LEU A 35 -11.00 7.79 9.32
N ALA A 36 -9.78 7.89 8.80
CA ALA A 36 -9.44 8.83 7.75
C ALA A 36 -10.26 8.56 6.47
N LEU A 37 -10.43 7.30 6.05
CA LEU A 37 -11.28 6.94 4.90
C LEU A 37 -12.73 7.44 5.06
N THR A 38 -13.26 7.43 6.29
CA THR A 38 -14.56 8.03 6.59
C THR A 38 -14.51 9.56 6.51
N GLN A 39 -13.52 10.19 7.13
CA GLN A 39 -13.40 11.65 7.22
C GLN A 39 -13.23 12.32 5.85
N TYR A 40 -12.45 11.70 4.95
CA TYR A 40 -12.27 12.16 3.58
C TYR A 40 -13.37 11.66 2.62
N ALA A 41 -14.44 11.07 3.15
CA ALA A 41 -15.62 10.63 2.40
C ALA A 41 -15.31 9.64 1.25
N CYS A 42 -14.32 8.76 1.42
CA CYS A 42 -13.93 7.80 0.38
C CYS A 42 -15.09 6.85 -0.01
N ARG A 43 -15.99 6.57 0.94
CA ARG A 43 -17.22 5.79 0.72
C ARG A 43 -18.33 6.50 -0.06
N ALA A 44 -18.16 7.77 -0.41
CA ALA A 44 -19.08 8.42 -1.34
C ALA A 44 -18.93 7.85 -2.77
N CYS A 45 -17.79 7.24 -3.09
CA CYS A 45 -17.51 6.67 -4.42
C CYS A 45 -17.21 5.18 -4.40
N HIS A 46 -16.54 4.68 -3.35
CA HIS A 46 -16.06 3.31 -3.28
C HIS A 46 -16.83 2.49 -2.25
N GLU A 47 -17.10 1.23 -2.58
CA GLU A 47 -17.37 0.22 -1.56
C GLU A 47 -16.04 -0.13 -0.86
N ILE A 48 -16.03 0.00 0.47
CA ILE A 48 -14.85 -0.26 1.31
C ILE A 48 -15.31 -1.11 2.51
N PRO A 49 -14.91 -2.39 2.58
CA PRO A 49 -15.26 -3.25 3.70
C PRO A 49 -14.85 -2.63 5.03
N GLY A 50 -15.74 -2.64 6.02
CA GLY A 50 -15.48 -2.16 7.39
C GLY A 50 -15.47 -0.63 7.59
N VAL A 51 -15.65 0.16 6.53
CA VAL A 51 -15.91 1.61 6.60
C VAL A 51 -17.41 1.81 6.36
N THR A 52 -18.08 2.73 7.06
CA THR A 52 -19.52 3.01 6.86
C THR A 52 -19.74 4.23 5.96
N GLY A 53 -20.82 4.24 5.18
CA GLY A 53 -21.15 5.32 4.23
C GLY A 53 -22.21 4.88 3.22
N SER A 54 -22.55 5.78 2.30
CA SER A 54 -23.57 5.56 1.26
C SER A 54 -23.31 4.33 0.39
N ASP A 55 -24.37 3.65 -0.06
CA ASP A 55 -24.30 2.54 -1.04
C ASP A 55 -24.22 3.07 -2.48
N VAL A 56 -23.33 4.05 -2.70
CA VAL A 56 -23.08 4.66 -4.01
C VAL A 56 -21.78 4.10 -4.57
N GLN A 57 -21.83 3.61 -5.81
CA GLN A 57 -20.70 2.97 -6.45
C GLN A 57 -20.33 3.71 -7.75
N VAL A 58 -19.55 4.78 -7.60
CA VAL A 58 -18.95 5.53 -8.73
C VAL A 58 -17.60 4.95 -9.09
N GLY A 59 -16.79 4.64 -8.08
CA GLY A 59 -15.53 3.93 -8.20
C GLY A 59 -15.72 2.41 -8.04
N PRO A 60 -14.71 1.61 -8.42
CA PRO A 60 -14.73 0.18 -8.16
C PRO A 60 -14.72 -0.12 -6.65
N SER A 61 -15.23 -1.29 -6.27
CA SER A 61 -15.02 -1.83 -4.92
C SER A 61 -13.52 -1.93 -4.59
N LEU A 62 -13.17 -1.63 -3.35
CA LEU A 62 -11.83 -1.80 -2.79
C LEU A 62 -11.66 -3.11 -2.02
N ALA A 63 -12.66 -3.99 -2.02
CA ALA A 63 -12.49 -5.37 -1.55
C ALA A 63 -11.40 -6.08 -2.37
N GLY A 64 -10.55 -6.85 -1.70
CA GLY A 64 -9.42 -7.52 -2.35
C GLY A 64 -8.36 -6.59 -2.94
N LEU A 65 -8.30 -5.32 -2.54
CA LEU A 65 -7.29 -4.38 -3.05
C LEU A 65 -5.87 -4.91 -2.82
N ALA A 66 -5.58 -5.51 -1.67
CA ALA A 66 -4.25 -6.01 -1.32
C ALA A 66 -3.74 -7.08 -2.31
N LYS A 67 -4.65 -7.83 -2.95
CA LYS A 67 -4.34 -8.85 -3.96
C LYS A 67 -4.18 -8.29 -5.37
N LYS A 68 -4.59 -7.05 -5.63
CA LYS A 68 -4.43 -6.44 -6.95
C LYS A 68 -2.95 -6.17 -7.22
N ARG A 69 -2.52 -6.45 -8.45
CA ARG A 69 -1.15 -6.13 -8.90
C ARG A 69 -1.01 -4.70 -9.39
N ILE A 70 -2.09 -4.13 -9.95
CA ILE A 70 -2.11 -2.82 -10.57
C ILE A 70 -3.25 -1.99 -9.98
N ILE A 71 -2.97 -0.73 -9.68
CA ILE A 71 -3.92 0.30 -9.25
C ILE A 71 -3.85 1.50 -10.21
N ALA A 72 -4.85 2.38 -10.16
CA ALA A 72 -4.90 3.59 -11.00
C ALA A 72 -4.64 3.31 -12.49
N ARG A 73 -5.03 2.12 -12.97
CA ARG A 73 -4.84 1.58 -14.33
C ARG A 73 -3.38 1.39 -14.78
N SER A 74 -2.40 1.95 -14.09
CA SER A 74 -1.02 2.09 -14.59
C SER A 74 0.07 1.85 -13.55
N LEU A 75 -0.24 1.90 -12.25
CA LEU A 75 0.76 1.80 -11.20
C LEU A 75 0.81 0.40 -10.59
N PRO A 76 1.99 -0.18 -10.34
CA PRO A 76 2.13 -1.32 -9.43
C PRO A 76 1.49 -1.01 -8.08
N ASN A 77 0.76 -1.97 -7.51
CA ASN A 77 0.14 -1.82 -6.20
C ASN A 77 1.18 -1.94 -5.08
N THR A 78 1.89 -0.85 -4.83
CA THR A 78 2.82 -0.71 -3.70
C THR A 78 2.26 0.31 -2.72
N PRO A 79 2.61 0.24 -1.42
CA PRO A 79 2.16 1.22 -0.43
C PRO A 79 2.48 2.66 -0.84
N ALA A 80 3.67 2.90 -1.38
CA ALA A 80 4.10 4.21 -1.85
C ALA A 80 3.26 4.72 -3.03
N ASN A 81 2.98 3.86 -4.02
CA ASN A 81 2.16 4.23 -5.17
C ASN A 81 0.71 4.49 -4.77
N LEU A 82 0.16 3.69 -3.84
CA LEU A 82 -1.20 3.88 -3.35
C LEU A 82 -1.31 5.19 -2.53
N ALA A 83 -0.33 5.50 -1.68
CA ALA A 83 -0.28 6.77 -0.96
C ALA A 83 -0.14 7.97 -1.90
N HIS A 84 0.63 7.83 -2.99
CA HIS A 84 0.74 8.86 -4.01
C HIS A 84 -0.60 9.07 -4.74
N TRP A 85 -1.23 8.00 -5.19
CA TRP A 85 -2.54 8.04 -5.85
C TRP A 85 -3.63 8.67 -4.98
N ILE A 86 -3.68 8.34 -3.69
CA ILE A 86 -4.68 8.89 -2.75
C ILE A 86 -4.55 10.41 -2.62
N ARG A 87 -3.33 10.93 -2.62
CA ARG A 87 -3.08 12.36 -2.39
C ARG A 87 -3.17 13.20 -3.64
N ASP A 88 -2.65 12.68 -4.75
CA ASP A 88 -2.61 13.40 -6.02
C ASP A 88 -3.01 12.49 -7.20
N PRO A 89 -4.30 12.12 -7.29
CA PRO A 89 -4.77 11.23 -8.34
C PRO A 89 -4.61 11.85 -9.74
N ARG A 90 -4.65 13.19 -9.86
CA ARG A 90 -4.53 13.89 -11.14
C ARG A 90 -3.10 13.94 -11.67
N ALA A 91 -2.07 13.86 -10.81
CA ALA A 91 -0.69 13.68 -11.25
C ALA A 91 -0.44 12.30 -11.89
N VAL A 92 -1.21 11.29 -11.47
CA VAL A 92 -1.11 9.92 -12.02
C VAL A 92 -2.00 9.75 -13.26
N ASP A 93 -3.25 10.20 -13.18
CA ASP A 93 -4.21 10.19 -14.28
C ASP A 93 -4.96 11.53 -14.35
N PRO A 94 -4.57 12.45 -15.25
CA PRO A 94 -5.22 13.74 -15.39
C PRO A 94 -6.74 13.67 -15.68
N ALA A 95 -7.19 12.56 -16.27
CA ALA A 95 -8.58 12.32 -16.64
C ALA A 95 -9.39 11.58 -15.55
N THR A 96 -8.79 11.27 -14.40
CA THR A 96 -9.49 10.58 -13.32
C THR A 96 -10.67 11.39 -12.76
N ALA A 97 -11.74 10.68 -12.39
CA ALA A 97 -12.85 11.23 -11.65
C ALA A 97 -12.55 11.38 -10.14
N MET A 98 -11.51 10.71 -9.63
CA MET A 98 -11.13 10.81 -8.22
C MET A 98 -10.62 12.23 -7.92
N PRO A 99 -11.26 12.99 -7.02
CA PRO A 99 -10.86 14.36 -6.74
C PRO A 99 -9.58 14.45 -5.91
N VAL A 100 -8.91 15.60 -5.96
CA VAL A 100 -7.82 15.93 -5.01
C VAL A 100 -8.47 16.39 -3.71
N LEU A 101 -8.40 15.57 -2.67
CA LEU A 101 -9.11 15.79 -1.40
C LEU A 101 -8.27 16.51 -0.34
N GLY A 102 -7.00 16.81 -0.64
CA GLY A 102 -6.08 17.41 0.34
C GLY A 102 -5.63 16.44 1.43
N VAL A 103 -5.61 15.13 1.15
CA VAL A 103 -5.16 14.10 2.10
C VAL A 103 -3.70 14.35 2.48
N THR A 104 -3.42 14.38 3.78
CA THR A 104 -2.04 14.55 4.27
C THR A 104 -1.20 13.29 4.02
N GLU A 105 0.13 13.41 4.05
CA GLU A 105 1.03 12.24 3.99
C GLU A 105 0.78 11.24 5.13
N ALA A 106 0.48 11.74 6.33
CA ALA A 106 0.22 10.88 7.48
C ALA A 106 -1.09 10.10 7.32
N ASP A 107 -2.17 10.78 6.93
CA ASP A 107 -3.46 10.14 6.68
C ASP A 107 -3.37 9.15 5.52
N ALA A 108 -2.69 9.50 4.42
CA ALA A 108 -2.52 8.60 3.29
C ALA A 108 -1.81 7.31 3.70
N ARG A 109 -0.77 7.40 4.53
CA ARG A 109 -0.06 6.24 5.09
C ARG A 109 -0.96 5.35 5.94
N ASP A 110 -1.72 5.95 6.86
CA ASP A 110 -2.68 5.23 7.68
C ASP A 110 -3.79 4.57 6.82
N MET A 111 -4.33 5.29 5.82
CA MET A 111 -5.32 4.76 4.87
C MET A 111 -4.76 3.57 4.09
N VAL A 112 -3.54 3.66 3.57
CA VAL A 112 -2.87 2.54 2.88
C VAL A 112 -2.71 1.35 3.82
N ALA A 113 -2.37 1.57 5.09
CA ALA A 113 -2.23 0.49 6.07
C ALA A 113 -3.55 -0.27 6.24
N TYR A 114 -4.68 0.44 6.24
CA TYR A 114 -6.00 -0.18 6.25
C TYR A 114 -6.33 -0.89 4.93
N LEU A 115 -6.15 -0.22 3.80
CA LEU A 115 -6.53 -0.74 2.49
C LEU A 115 -5.72 -2.00 2.11
N MET A 116 -4.49 -2.10 2.58
CA MET A 116 -3.64 -3.28 2.39
C MET A 116 -4.04 -4.48 3.28
N THR A 117 -5.02 -4.34 4.18
CA THR A 117 -5.65 -5.49 4.86
C THR A 117 -6.86 -6.05 4.13
N LEU A 118 -7.27 -5.45 3.00
CA LEU A 118 -8.47 -5.83 2.26
C LEU A 118 -8.13 -6.90 1.21
N ASP A 119 -8.50 -8.15 1.52
CA ASP A 119 -8.28 -9.36 0.72
C ASP A 119 -9.55 -9.88 0.03
#